data_AF-A0A5C8TM13-F1
#
_entry.id   AF-A0A5C8TM13-F1
#
_cell.length_a   1.000
_cell.length_b   1.000
_cell.length_c   1.000
_cell.angle_alpha   90.00
_cell.angle_beta   90.00
_cell.angle_gamma   90.00
#
_symmetry.space_group_name_H-M   'P 1'
#
loop_
_entity.id
_entity.type
_entity.pdbx_description
1 polymer ?
#
loop_
_entity_poly.entity_id
_entity_poly.type
_entity_poly.pdbx_seq_one_letter_code
_entity_poly.pdbx_strand_id
1 'polypeptide(L)'
;MAEDDHAQTWSDFDDAVNMTPAALRKHLDGAASQAVGQKEAGGDESTGHAMGRRILAIKDKKKADLTDDDYAAMRKVVGYVHRHLKQGGDARKDPDSPWRMSLMNWGHDPHKD
;
A
#
# COMPACT_ATOMS: atom_id res chain seq x y z
N MET A 1 -15.77 19.93 8.15
CA MET A 1 -14.66 19.97 7.16
C MET A 1 -13.70 18.80 7.32
N ALA A 2 -13.27 18.43 8.54
CA ALA A 2 -12.36 17.28 8.73
C ALA A 2 -13.05 15.90 8.59
N GLU A 3 -14.30 15.75 9.07
CA GLU A 3 -15.02 14.46 8.98
C GLU A 3 -15.38 14.04 7.55
N ASP A 4 -15.68 15.01 6.67
CA ASP A 4 -15.97 14.78 5.25
C ASP A 4 -14.70 14.32 4.49
N ASP A 5 -13.54 14.93 4.82
CA ASP A 5 -12.22 14.54 4.30
C ASP A 5 -11.84 13.11 4.72
N HIS A 6 -12.19 12.69 5.94
CA HIS A 6 -11.95 11.34 6.44
C HIS A 6 -12.83 10.28 5.79
N ALA A 7 -14.09 10.61 5.51
CA ALA A 7 -14.99 9.71 4.80
C ALA A 7 -14.50 9.46 3.38
N GLN A 8 -14.12 10.52 2.66
CA GLN A 8 -13.54 10.41 1.32
C GLN A 8 -12.21 9.64 1.34
N THR A 9 -11.31 9.99 2.26
CA THR A 9 -10.02 9.30 2.41
C THR A 9 -10.21 7.81 2.66
N TRP A 10 -11.18 7.42 3.47
CA TRP A 10 -11.48 6.01 3.71
C TRP A 10 -11.95 5.31 2.44
N SER A 11 -12.85 5.93 1.67
CA SER A 11 -13.33 5.35 0.40
C SER A 11 -12.17 5.17 -0.59
N ASP A 12 -11.39 6.22 -0.82
CA ASP A 12 -10.27 6.17 -1.75
C ASP A 12 -9.22 5.13 -1.33
N PHE A 13 -9.02 4.96 -0.02
CA PHE A 13 -8.12 3.95 0.52
C PHE A 13 -8.64 2.53 0.31
N ASP A 14 -9.93 2.30 0.51
CA ASP A 14 -10.55 0.99 0.29
C ASP A 14 -10.48 0.59 -1.20
N ASP A 15 -10.76 1.54 -2.10
CA ASP A 15 -10.58 1.37 -3.55
C ASP A 15 -9.11 1.10 -3.93
N ALA A 16 -8.17 1.84 -3.36
CA ALA A 16 -6.76 1.68 -3.67
C ALA A 16 -6.17 0.36 -3.14
N VAL A 17 -6.61 -0.12 -1.96
CA VAL A 17 -6.04 -1.29 -1.29
C VAL A 17 -6.89 -2.54 -1.52
N ASN A 18 -6.79 -3.09 -2.73
CA ASN A 18 -7.56 -4.25 -3.20
C ASN A 18 -7.06 -5.62 -2.65
N MET A 19 -5.94 -5.65 -1.91
CA MET A 19 -5.47 -6.88 -1.26
C MET A 19 -6.14 -7.11 0.09
N THR A 20 -6.46 -8.38 0.38
CA THR A 20 -6.90 -8.80 1.71
C THR A 20 -5.73 -8.73 2.70
N PRO A 21 -5.97 -8.53 4.01
CA PRO A 21 -4.91 -8.54 5.01
C PRO A 21 -4.06 -9.81 5.01
N ALA A 22 -4.68 -10.97 4.75
CA ALA A 22 -3.98 -12.24 4.64
C ALA A 22 -3.05 -12.30 3.42
N ALA A 23 -3.51 -11.82 2.26
CA ALA A 23 -2.70 -11.78 1.05
C ALA A 23 -1.53 -10.80 1.18
N LEU A 24 -1.78 -9.62 1.76
CA LEU A 24 -0.74 -8.62 1.99
C LEU A 24 0.31 -9.13 2.98
N ARG A 25 -0.10 -9.76 4.09
CA ARG A 25 0.86 -10.35 5.05
C ARG A 25 1.75 -11.40 4.38
N LYS A 26 1.14 -12.33 3.62
CA LYS A 26 1.90 -13.36 2.88
C LYS A 26 2.89 -12.74 1.88
N HIS A 27 2.50 -11.66 1.21
CA HIS A 27 3.39 -10.94 0.29
C HIS A 27 4.57 -10.29 1.02
N LEU A 28 4.32 -9.57 2.12
CA LEU A 28 5.35 -8.90 2.93
C LEU A 28 6.36 -9.89 3.53
N ASP A 29 5.91 -11.09 3.91
CA ASP A 29 6.82 -12.15 4.40
C ASP A 29 7.73 -12.72 3.30
N GLY A 30 7.50 -12.38 2.03
CA GLY A 30 8.27 -12.86 0.89
C GLY A 30 9.53 -12.04 0.58
N ALA A 31 10.60 -12.71 0.15
CA ALA A 31 11.86 -12.07 -0.23
C ALA A 31 11.69 -11.02 -1.35
N ALA A 32 10.74 -11.24 -2.28
CA ALA A 32 10.44 -10.30 -3.37
C ALA A 32 9.93 -8.95 -2.82
N SER A 33 9.13 -8.97 -1.75
CA SER A 33 8.65 -7.75 -1.08
C SER A 33 9.78 -6.98 -0.40
N GLN A 34 10.70 -7.69 0.24
CA GLN A 34 11.84 -7.12 0.96
C GLN A 34 12.95 -6.58 0.03
N ALA A 35 13.03 -7.12 -1.19
CA ALA A 35 14.01 -6.74 -2.20
C ALA A 35 13.64 -5.47 -2.99
N VAL A 36 12.38 -5.02 -2.93
CA VAL A 36 11.89 -3.91 -3.76
C VAL A 36 11.57 -2.65 -2.94
N GLY A 37 11.67 -1.51 -3.61
CA GLY A 37 11.35 -0.20 -3.06
C GLY A 37 12.58 0.58 -2.59
N GLN A 38 12.36 1.86 -2.27
CA GLN A 38 13.40 2.74 -1.75
C GLN A 38 13.69 2.42 -0.29
N LYS A 39 14.97 2.21 0.04
CA LYS A 39 15.47 2.13 1.42
C LYS A 39 16.05 3.48 1.83
N GLU A 40 15.87 3.86 3.08
CA GLU A 40 16.60 5.00 3.64
C GLU A 40 18.08 4.65 3.81
N ALA A 41 18.96 5.67 3.83
CA ALA A 41 20.39 5.45 3.97
C ALA A 41 20.69 4.76 5.32
N GLY A 42 21.11 3.49 5.26
CA GLY A 42 21.36 2.66 6.45
C GLY A 42 20.14 1.89 6.97
N GLY A 43 19.00 1.91 6.27
CA GLY A 43 17.83 1.13 6.63
C GLY A 43 17.79 -0.24 5.93
N ASP A 44 17.48 -1.30 6.70
CA ASP A 44 17.33 -2.67 6.17
C ASP A 44 16.02 -2.84 5.37
N GLU A 45 15.01 -2.04 5.68
CA GLU A 45 13.65 -2.12 5.15
C GLU A 45 13.31 -0.99 4.17
N SER A 46 12.52 -1.31 3.14
CA SER A 46 12.02 -0.31 2.21
C SER A 46 10.79 0.43 2.75
N THR A 47 10.63 1.70 2.38
CA THR A 47 9.46 2.53 2.75
C THR A 47 8.14 1.86 2.36
N GLY A 48 8.12 1.15 1.23
CA GLY A 48 6.94 0.42 0.78
C GLY A 48 6.62 -0.77 1.69
N HIS A 49 7.62 -1.57 2.06
CA HIS A 49 7.41 -2.70 2.96
C HIS A 49 6.92 -2.24 4.34
N ALA A 50 7.52 -1.18 4.89
CA ALA A 50 7.09 -0.57 6.14
C ALA A 50 5.64 -0.06 6.05
N MET A 51 5.26 0.54 4.92
CA MET A 51 3.88 1.00 4.69
C MET A 51 2.89 -0.16 4.59
N GLY A 52 3.28 -1.29 3.98
CA GLY A 52 2.47 -2.50 3.97
C GLY A 52 2.11 -2.99 5.38
N ARG A 53 3.06 -2.96 6.31
CA ARG A 53 2.77 -3.27 7.73
C ARG A 53 1.83 -2.24 8.36
N ARG A 54 1.97 -0.96 8.02
CA ARG A 54 1.06 0.09 8.50
C ARG A 54 -0.36 -0.07 7.95
N ILE A 55 -0.51 -0.48 6.69
CA ILE A 55 -1.81 -0.83 6.09
C ILE A 55 -2.47 -1.97 6.85
N LEU A 56 -1.71 -3.02 7.21
CA LEU A 56 -2.23 -4.12 8.03
C LEU A 56 -2.72 -3.63 9.40
N ALA A 57 -1.95 -2.76 10.06
CA ALA A 57 -2.34 -2.19 11.34
C ALA A 57 -3.61 -1.32 11.24
N ILE A 58 -3.75 -0.56 10.16
CA ILE A 58 -4.95 0.23 9.87
C ILE A 58 -6.17 -0.67 9.62
N LYS A 59 -6.02 -1.73 8.81
CA LYS A 59 -7.12 -2.68 8.52
C LYS A 59 -7.53 -3.53 9.73
N ASP A 60 -6.70 -3.62 10.77
CA ASP A 60 -7.01 -4.32 12.02
C ASP A 60 -7.79 -3.44 13.02
N LYS A 61 -7.72 -2.11 12.87
CA LYS A 61 -8.46 -1.14 13.69
C LYS A 61 -9.93 -1.04 13.26
N LYS A 62 -10.82 -0.73 14.21
CA LYS A 62 -12.17 -0.29 13.87
C LYS A 62 -12.12 1.14 13.34
N LYS A 63 -13.05 1.49 12.44
CA LYS A 63 -13.13 2.85 11.87
C LYS A 63 -13.22 3.96 12.94
N ALA A 64 -13.86 3.67 14.08
CA ALA A 64 -13.97 4.60 15.20
C ALA A 64 -12.66 4.81 15.99
N ASP A 65 -11.70 3.89 15.85
CA ASP A 65 -10.39 3.94 16.53
C ASP A 65 -9.30 4.54 15.62
N LEU A 66 -9.66 4.99 14.41
CA LEU A 66 -8.72 5.61 13.48
C LEU A 66 -8.36 7.02 13.93
N THR A 67 -7.07 7.32 13.86
CA THR A 67 -6.49 8.62 14.21
C THR A 67 -6.22 9.45 12.95
N ASP A 68 -6.00 10.75 13.10
CA ASP A 68 -5.58 11.63 12.00
C ASP A 68 -4.30 11.15 11.30
N ASP A 69 -3.40 10.50 12.04
CA ASP A 69 -2.18 9.88 11.51
C ASP A 69 -2.50 8.64 10.65
N ASP A 70 -3.51 7.85 11.01
CA ASP A 70 -3.99 6.75 10.17
C ASP A 70 -4.56 7.30 8.85
N TYR A 71 -5.38 8.37 8.90
CA TYR A 71 -5.90 9.03 7.70
C TYR A 71 -4.79 9.70 6.86
N ALA A 72 -3.75 10.25 7.49
CA ALA A 72 -2.59 10.77 6.77
C ALA A 72 -1.84 9.66 6.01
N ALA A 73 -1.69 8.48 6.62
CA ALA A 73 -1.12 7.33 5.93
C ALA A 73 -2.01 6.81 4.80
N MET A 74 -3.33 6.74 4.99
CA MET A 74 -4.27 6.37 3.93
C MET A 74 -4.09 7.26 2.70
N ARG A 75 -4.08 8.60 2.88
CA ARG A 75 -3.85 9.55 1.78
C ARG A 75 -2.51 9.34 1.08
N LYS A 76 -1.45 9.04 1.85
CA LYS A 76 -0.13 8.70 1.30
C LYS A 76 -0.19 7.42 0.45
N VAL A 77 -0.92 6.41 0.91
CA VAL A 77 -1.11 5.13 0.20
C VAL A 77 -1.84 5.34 -1.12
N VAL A 78 -3.00 6.01 -1.10
CA VAL A 78 -3.79 6.35 -2.29
C VAL A 78 -2.94 7.11 -3.30
N GLY A 79 -2.24 8.16 -2.86
CA GLY A 79 -1.39 8.96 -3.73
C GLY A 79 -0.24 8.16 -4.35
N TYR A 80 0.37 7.24 -3.59
CA TYR A 80 1.40 6.36 -4.11
C TYR A 80 0.84 5.39 -5.15
N VAL A 81 -0.22 4.65 -4.82
CA VAL A 81 -0.84 3.64 -5.70
C VAL A 81 -1.26 4.27 -7.03
N HIS A 82 -2.00 5.37 -7.01
CA HIS A 82 -2.44 6.05 -8.24
C HIS A 82 -1.27 6.53 -9.10
N ARG A 83 -0.22 7.06 -8.49
CA ARG A 83 0.97 7.52 -9.23
C ARG A 83 1.76 6.35 -9.80
N HIS A 84 1.98 5.30 -9.02
CA HIS A 84 2.76 4.14 -9.46
C HIS A 84 2.01 3.31 -10.50
N LEU A 85 0.68 3.23 -10.43
CA LEU A 85 -0.14 2.61 -11.47
C LEU A 85 0.10 3.25 -12.84
N LYS A 86 0.17 4.59 -12.92
CA LYS A 86 0.45 5.33 -14.15
C LYS A 86 1.86 5.07 -14.69
N GLN A 87 2.80 4.62 -13.86
CA GLN A 87 4.19 4.34 -14.23
C GLN A 87 4.42 2.89 -14.71
N GLY A 88 3.39 2.03 -14.69
CA GLY A 88 3.57 0.59 -14.93
C GLY A 88 4.04 0.18 -16.32
N GLY A 89 3.71 0.94 -17.37
CA GLY A 89 4.19 0.68 -18.74
C GLY A 89 4.20 -0.81 -19.14
N ASP A 90 5.33 -1.27 -19.70
CA ASP A 90 5.54 -2.68 -20.06
C ASP A 90 5.67 -3.62 -18.87
N ALA A 91 6.06 -3.13 -17.68
CA ALA A 91 6.20 -3.97 -16.48
C ALA A 91 4.86 -4.60 -16.05
N ARG A 92 3.73 -4.03 -16.48
CA ARG A 92 2.39 -4.63 -16.31
C ARG A 92 2.24 -6.03 -16.90
N LYS A 93 3.02 -6.35 -17.95
CA LYS A 93 2.99 -7.64 -18.64
C LYS A 93 3.72 -8.74 -17.85
N ASP A 94 4.60 -8.36 -16.94
CA ASP A 94 5.38 -9.28 -16.13
C ASP A 94 4.80 -9.38 -14.71
N PRO A 95 4.21 -10.54 -14.34
CA PRO A 95 3.64 -10.74 -13.00
C PRO A 95 4.69 -10.74 -11.89
N ASP A 96 5.96 -10.97 -12.21
CA ASP A 96 7.06 -10.97 -11.23
C ASP A 96 7.84 -9.65 -11.23
N SER A 97 7.33 -8.63 -11.93
CA SER A 97 8.03 -7.36 -12.07
C SER A 97 8.22 -6.65 -10.72
N PRO A 98 9.37 -5.97 -10.50
CA PRO A 98 9.59 -5.15 -9.32
C PRO A 98 8.52 -4.08 -9.12
N TRP A 99 7.92 -3.60 -10.22
CA TRP A 99 6.82 -2.65 -10.20
C TRP A 99 5.58 -3.24 -9.51
N ARG A 100 5.16 -4.45 -9.89
CA ARG A 100 4.03 -5.14 -9.25
C ARG A 100 4.33 -5.44 -7.79
N MET A 101 5.52 -5.98 -7.50
CA MET A 101 5.93 -6.28 -6.12
C MET A 101 5.92 -5.02 -5.24
N SER A 102 6.34 -3.87 -5.79
CA SER A 102 6.29 -2.58 -5.10
C SER A 102 4.85 -2.11 -4.89
N LEU A 103 3.94 -2.25 -5.86
CA LEU A 103 2.52 -1.95 -5.65
C LEU A 103 1.88 -2.84 -4.57
N MET A 104 2.22 -4.12 -4.57
CA MET A 104 1.74 -5.08 -3.58
C MET A 104 2.27 -4.78 -2.17
N ASN A 105 3.46 -4.18 -2.03
CA ASN A 105 3.92 -3.65 -0.73
C ASN A 105 3.00 -2.55 -0.19
N TRP A 106 2.29 -1.85 -1.07
CA TRP A 106 1.30 -0.84 -0.73
C TRP A 106 -0.14 -1.39 -0.75
N GLY A 107 -0.28 -2.72 -0.77
CA GLY A 107 -1.56 -3.41 -0.67
C GLY A 107 -2.42 -3.36 -1.94
N HIS A 108 -1.85 -2.98 -3.07
CA HIS A 108 -2.52 -2.99 -4.38
C HIS A 108 -1.91 -4.06 -5.28
N ASP A 109 -2.73 -4.97 -5.79
CA ASP A 109 -2.34 -5.93 -6.83
C ASP A 109 -2.99 -5.51 -8.17
N PRO A 110 -2.21 -5.03 -9.15
CA PRO A 110 -2.74 -4.56 -10.44
C PRO A 110 -3.29 -5.68 -11.33
N HIS A 111 -3.17 -6.95 -10.92
CA HIS A 111 -3.76 -8.11 -11.61
C HIS A 111 -5.04 -8.64 -10.93
N LYS A 112 -5.52 -7.94 -9.90
CA LYS A 112 -6.79 -8.25 -9.21
C LYS A 112 -7.95 -7.32 -9.60
N ASP A 113 -7.70 -6.41 -10.52
CA ASP A 113 -8.69 -5.47 -11.06
C ASP A 113 -9.49 -6.09 -12.22
#